data_AF-A0A3C1IF44-F1
#
_entry.id   AF-A0A3C1IF44-F1
#
_cell.length_a   1.000
_cell.length_b   1.000
_cell.length_c   1.000
_cell.angle_alpha   90.00
_cell.angle_beta   90.00
_cell.angle_gamma   90.00
#
_symmetry.space_group_name_H-M   'P 1'
#
loop_
_entity.id
_entity.type
_entity.pdbx_description
1 polymer ?
#
loop_
_entity_poly.entity_id
_entity_poly.type
_entity_poly.pdbx_seq_one_letter_code
_entity_poly.pdbx_strand_id
1 'polypeptide(L)'
;MGQGLAWILGVADWVADFNDAVRYIKAPAPVVLPLLAVSALFAVLWVGRLRFIGVCGCLLGFLIWAQTPRPLLLISDSGALLGILAPQGRLLSKSKGTGFVAKNWLRNDGDGRSQAQAAQGWQVAFDNLNWLHVVGKRAAADKKDCQPDQVVIANVYLQAHEKCLILDAAVFAATGSMDIIEREGRLQVRTALSFNGDRLWSRKHLTPSKAAMLAQKIERFSFLLNSSGLAPPTAPEP
;
A
#
# COMPACT_ATOMS: atom_id res chain seq x y z
N MET A 1 25.47 -39.05 -5.45
CA MET A 1 25.40 -37.59 -5.19
C MET A 1 23.97 -37.02 -5.27
N GLY A 2 22.92 -37.82 -5.54
CA GLY A 2 21.54 -37.33 -5.61
C GLY A 2 20.67 -37.55 -4.35
N GLN A 3 21.10 -38.38 -3.38
CA GLN A 3 20.25 -38.69 -2.21
C GLN A 3 19.94 -37.48 -1.33
N GLY A 4 20.89 -36.55 -1.15
CA GLY A 4 20.66 -35.34 -0.37
C GLY A 4 19.61 -34.41 -1.01
N LEU A 5 19.69 -34.22 -2.33
CA LEU A 5 18.70 -33.45 -3.08
C LEU A 5 17.33 -34.14 -3.06
N ALA A 6 17.29 -35.46 -3.25
CA ALA A 6 16.05 -36.23 -3.21
C ALA A 6 15.36 -36.15 -1.83
N TRP A 7 16.13 -36.16 -0.74
CA TRP A 7 15.59 -35.99 0.60
C TRP A 7 15.00 -34.58 0.81
N ILE A 8 15.71 -33.54 0.38
CA ILE A 8 15.22 -32.15 0.50
C ILE A 8 13.93 -31.95 -0.31
N LEU A 9 13.88 -32.47 -1.54
CA LEU A 9 12.67 -32.42 -2.36
C LEU A 9 11.53 -33.25 -1.74
N GLY A 10 11.82 -34.43 -1.19
CA GLY A 10 10.82 -35.25 -0.52
C GLY A 10 10.21 -34.58 0.73
N VAL A 11 11.03 -33.88 1.53
CA VAL A 11 10.51 -33.08 2.66
C VAL A 11 9.71 -31.88 2.16
N ALA A 12 10.17 -31.22 1.09
CA ALA A 12 9.47 -30.07 0.51
C ALA A 12 8.08 -30.47 -0.02
N ASP A 13 7.99 -31.57 -0.76
CA ASP A 13 6.73 -32.11 -1.29
C ASP A 13 5.78 -32.52 -0.15
N TRP A 14 6.30 -33.23 0.87
CA TRP A 14 5.50 -33.61 2.04
C TRP A 14 4.90 -32.41 2.79
N VAL A 15 5.67 -31.33 2.95
CA VAL A 15 5.17 -30.10 3.58
C VAL A 15 4.23 -29.33 2.65
N ALA A 16 4.48 -29.35 1.34
CA ALA A 16 3.62 -28.69 0.34
C ALA A 16 2.23 -29.34 0.25
N ASP A 17 2.13 -30.63 0.52
CA ASP A 17 0.87 -31.39 0.54
C ASP A 17 -0.01 -31.10 1.78
N PHE A 18 0.44 -30.28 2.73
CA PHE A 18 -0.39 -29.89 3.85
C PHE A 18 -1.55 -29.00 3.38
N ASN A 19 -2.78 -29.39 3.73
CA ASN A 19 -3.95 -28.52 3.57
C ASN A 19 -3.70 -27.20 4.31
N ASP A 20 -3.92 -26.07 3.63
CA ASP A 20 -3.60 -24.73 4.14
C ASP A 20 -2.14 -24.52 4.59
N ALA A 21 -1.16 -25.21 3.96
CA ALA A 21 0.27 -24.97 4.20
C ALA A 21 0.65 -23.48 4.14
N VAL A 22 -0.08 -22.71 3.33
CA VAL A 22 0.04 -21.26 3.24
C VAL A 22 -1.27 -20.62 3.67
N ARG A 23 -1.24 -19.94 4.82
CA ARG A 23 -2.30 -19.01 5.23
C ARG A 23 -1.81 -17.58 5.04
N TYR A 24 -2.66 -16.79 4.39
CA TYR A 24 -2.39 -15.38 4.19
C TYR A 24 -2.99 -14.59 5.34
N ILE A 25 -2.13 -13.88 6.07
CA ILE A 25 -2.53 -13.01 7.17
C ILE A 25 -2.03 -11.61 6.82
N LYS A 26 -2.87 -10.63 7.13
CA LYS A 26 -2.56 -9.22 6.99
C LYS A 26 -1.25 -8.87 7.69
N ALA A 27 -0.43 -8.05 7.03
CA ALA A 27 0.81 -7.55 7.61
C ALA A 27 0.54 -6.71 8.87
N PRO A 28 1.32 -6.90 9.94
CA PRO A 28 1.17 -6.13 11.17
C PRO A 28 1.70 -4.69 11.04
N ALA A 29 1.27 -3.80 11.93
CA ALA A 29 1.90 -2.50 12.08
C ALA A 29 3.38 -2.65 12.51
N PRO A 30 4.27 -1.70 12.16
CA PRO A 30 5.70 -1.80 12.44
C PRO A 30 6.07 -2.03 13.92
N VAL A 31 5.20 -1.61 14.86
CA VAL A 31 5.42 -1.76 16.31
C VAL A 31 5.14 -3.18 16.83
N VAL A 32 4.32 -3.96 16.13
CA VAL A 32 3.84 -5.26 16.62
C VAL A 32 4.99 -6.25 16.77
N LEU A 33 5.82 -6.42 15.75
CA LEU A 33 6.91 -7.41 15.80
C LEU A 33 7.94 -7.09 16.90
N PRO A 34 8.45 -5.86 17.04
CA PRO A 34 9.29 -5.50 18.19
C PRO A 34 8.61 -5.71 19.54
N LEU A 35 7.33 -5.34 19.67
CA LEU A 35 6.57 -5.51 20.91
C LEU A 35 6.42 -6.99 21.28
N LEU A 36 6.03 -7.83 20.33
CA LEU A 36 5.91 -9.28 20.52
C LEU A 36 7.27 -9.89 20.88
N ALA A 37 8.35 -9.50 20.19
CA ALA A 37 9.68 -10.01 20.46
C ALA A 37 10.16 -9.68 21.89
N VAL A 38 10.06 -8.41 22.30
CA VAL A 38 10.45 -7.97 23.66
C VAL A 38 9.56 -8.63 24.72
N SER A 39 8.26 -8.72 24.46
CA SER A 39 7.28 -9.31 25.40
C SER A 39 7.52 -10.81 25.59
N ALA A 40 7.76 -11.54 24.49
CA ALA A 40 8.09 -12.97 24.53
C ALA A 40 9.42 -13.21 25.23
N LEU A 41 10.45 -12.41 24.91
CA LEU A 41 11.76 -12.49 25.55
C LEU A 41 11.65 -12.26 27.07
N PHE A 42 10.91 -11.24 27.50
CA PHE A 42 10.67 -10.96 28.90
C PHE A 42 9.94 -12.12 29.62
N ALA A 43 8.91 -12.69 28.98
CA ALA A 43 8.17 -13.82 29.54
C ALA A 43 9.03 -15.08 29.74
N VAL A 44 10.02 -15.30 28.86
CA VAL A 44 10.92 -16.46 28.91
C VAL A 44 12.07 -16.23 29.89
N LEU A 45 12.68 -15.04 29.89
CA LEU A 45 13.87 -14.76 30.71
C LEU A 45 13.53 -14.52 32.19
N TRP A 46 12.35 -13.98 32.50
CA TRP A 46 12.02 -13.61 33.87
C TRP A 46 11.53 -14.81 34.70
N VAL A 47 12.26 -15.16 35.75
CA VAL A 47 11.87 -16.22 36.70
C VAL A 47 11.02 -15.61 37.82
N GLY A 48 9.73 -15.91 37.83
CA GLY A 48 8.78 -15.47 38.86
C GLY A 48 7.44 -15.01 38.29
N ARG A 49 6.56 -14.47 39.14
CA ARG A 49 5.20 -14.04 38.72
C ARG A 49 5.21 -12.86 37.75
N LEU A 50 6.25 -12.03 37.76
CA LEU A 50 6.38 -10.89 36.85
C LEU A 50 6.39 -11.31 35.37
N ARG A 51 6.71 -12.58 35.02
CA ARG A 51 6.64 -13.10 33.64
C ARG A 51 5.28 -12.86 32.96
N PHE A 52 4.19 -12.75 33.72
CA PHE A 52 2.86 -12.46 33.19
C PHE A 52 2.77 -11.08 32.51
N ILE A 53 3.65 -10.13 32.84
CA ILE A 53 3.75 -8.86 32.10
C ILE A 53 4.10 -9.10 30.63
N GLY A 54 5.03 -10.03 30.35
CA GLY A 54 5.38 -10.40 28.98
C GLY A 54 4.20 -11.07 28.25
N VAL A 55 3.42 -11.90 28.94
CA VAL A 55 2.20 -12.49 28.36
C VAL A 55 1.18 -11.40 28.03
N CYS A 56 0.93 -10.45 28.94
CA CYS A 56 0.06 -9.32 28.67
C CYS A 56 0.56 -8.46 27.50
N GLY A 57 1.88 -8.25 27.39
CA GLY A 57 2.50 -7.54 26.26
C GLY A 57 2.28 -8.27 24.92
N CYS A 58 2.38 -9.60 24.90
CA CYS A 58 2.05 -10.41 23.72
C CYS A 58 0.58 -10.25 23.32
N LEU A 59 -0.35 -10.35 24.28
CA LEU A 59 -1.78 -10.15 24.02
C LEU A 59 -2.07 -8.76 23.47
N LEU A 60 -1.44 -7.72 24.02
CA LEU A 60 -1.54 -6.37 23.50
C LEU A 60 -0.99 -6.25 22.07
N GLY A 61 0.14 -6.91 21.78
CA GLY A 61 0.69 -6.95 20.42
C GLY A 61 -0.26 -7.58 19.40
N PHE A 62 -0.92 -8.68 19.77
CA PHE A 62 -1.95 -9.30 18.92
C PHE A 62 -3.19 -8.40 18.76
N LEU A 63 -3.61 -7.71 19.82
CA LEU A 63 -4.73 -6.75 19.75
C LEU A 63 -4.42 -5.60 18.79
N ILE A 64 -3.22 -5.02 18.86
CA ILE A 64 -2.75 -3.97 17.93
C ILE A 64 -2.67 -4.52 16.50
N TRP A 65 -2.23 -5.76 16.32
CA TRP A 65 -2.18 -6.38 15.00
C TRP A 65 -3.58 -6.51 14.39
N ALA A 66 -4.55 -7.03 15.14
CA ALA A 66 -5.93 -7.15 14.68
C ALA A 66 -6.51 -5.79 14.21
N GLN A 67 -6.17 -4.72 14.92
CA GLN A 67 -6.64 -3.35 14.65
C GLN A 67 -5.78 -2.55 13.65
N THR A 68 -4.67 -3.11 13.15
CA THR A 68 -3.78 -2.38 12.23
C THR A 68 -4.58 -1.92 11.00
N PRO A 69 -4.66 -0.64 10.62
CA PRO A 69 -5.50 -0.23 9.48
C PRO A 69 -4.91 -0.72 8.14
N ARG A 70 -5.78 -1.07 7.18
CA ARG A 70 -5.38 -1.30 5.77
C ARG A 70 -5.56 0.01 5.00
N PRO A 71 -4.58 0.46 4.20
CA PRO A 71 -4.77 1.63 3.35
C PRO A 71 -5.90 1.41 2.33
N LEU A 72 -6.79 2.39 2.25
CA LEU A 72 -7.93 2.39 1.34
C LEU A 72 -7.46 2.47 -0.11
N LEU A 73 -6.46 3.31 -0.38
CA LEU A 73 -5.87 3.47 -1.69
C LEU A 73 -4.35 3.35 -1.60
N LEU A 74 -3.76 2.71 -2.60
CA LEU A 74 -2.33 2.63 -2.81
C LEU A 74 -2.00 3.13 -4.21
N ILE A 75 -0.94 3.93 -4.30
CA ILE A 75 -0.37 4.40 -5.56
C ILE A 75 1.10 4.02 -5.56
N SER A 76 1.54 3.30 -6.60
CA SER A 76 2.94 2.89 -6.73
C SER A 76 3.87 4.09 -6.84
N ASP A 77 5.12 3.90 -6.47
CA ASP A 77 6.24 4.86 -6.61
C ASP A 77 6.51 5.36 -8.02
N SER A 78 5.92 4.73 -9.04
CA SER A 78 5.97 5.16 -10.44
C SER A 78 4.63 5.69 -10.95
N GLY A 79 3.57 5.68 -10.13
CA GLY A 79 2.19 5.95 -10.59
C GLY A 79 1.63 4.93 -11.58
N ALA A 80 2.36 3.84 -11.85
CA ALA A 80 1.97 2.85 -12.86
C ALA A 80 0.91 1.86 -12.36
N LEU A 81 0.75 1.67 -11.06
CA LEU A 81 -0.24 0.79 -10.46
C LEU A 81 -0.99 1.53 -9.35
N LEU A 82 -2.32 1.38 -9.36
CA LEU A 82 -3.18 1.82 -8.27
C LEU A 82 -3.84 0.59 -7.65
N GLY A 83 -4.16 0.68 -6.37
CA GLY A 83 -4.86 -0.36 -5.64
C GLY A 83 -5.96 0.21 -4.74
N ILE A 84 -7.22 -0.16 -4.97
CA ILE A 84 -8.37 0.24 -4.15
C ILE A 84 -8.76 -0.92 -3.24
N LEU A 85 -8.91 -0.68 -1.95
CA LEU A 85 -9.42 -1.68 -1.02
C LEU A 85 -10.94 -1.81 -1.22
N ALA A 86 -11.41 -3.01 -1.56
CA ALA A 86 -12.83 -3.34 -1.68
C ALA A 86 -13.19 -4.46 -0.69
N PRO A 87 -14.49 -4.73 -0.45
CA PRO A 87 -14.93 -5.81 0.46
C PRO A 87 -14.35 -7.18 0.10
N GLN A 88 -14.23 -7.48 -1.20
CA GLN A 88 -13.62 -8.71 -1.72
C GLN A 88 -12.08 -8.73 -1.68
N GLY A 89 -11.44 -7.73 -1.08
CA GLY A 89 -9.99 -7.52 -1.05
C GLY A 89 -9.52 -6.44 -2.03
N ARG A 90 -8.20 -6.24 -2.14
CA ARG A 90 -7.65 -5.13 -2.93
C ARG A 90 -7.81 -5.35 -4.43
N LEU A 91 -8.43 -4.38 -5.11
CA LEU A 91 -8.57 -4.31 -6.55
C LEU A 91 -7.40 -3.54 -7.15
N LEU A 92 -6.83 -4.03 -8.25
CA LEU A 92 -5.65 -3.44 -8.90
C LEU A 92 -5.98 -2.86 -10.28
N SER A 93 -5.34 -1.74 -10.65
CA SER A 93 -5.64 -1.07 -11.93
C SER A 93 -5.18 -1.81 -13.18
N LYS A 94 -4.34 -2.84 -13.03
CA LYS A 94 -3.82 -3.64 -14.15
C LYS A 94 -3.66 -5.10 -13.79
N SER A 95 -3.98 -5.95 -14.77
CA SER A 95 -3.80 -7.41 -14.69
C SER A 95 -2.36 -7.87 -14.88
N LYS A 96 -1.49 -7.05 -15.51
CA LYS A 96 -0.08 -7.36 -15.80
C LYS A 96 0.82 -6.12 -15.68
N GLY A 97 2.12 -6.35 -15.54
CA GLY A 97 3.12 -5.30 -15.30
C GLY A 97 3.16 -4.90 -13.82
N THR A 98 4.29 -4.34 -13.35
CA THR A 98 4.48 -3.98 -11.92
C THR A 98 4.21 -5.14 -10.94
N GLY A 99 4.47 -6.39 -11.36
CA GLY A 99 4.08 -7.60 -10.64
C GLY A 99 4.72 -7.74 -9.25
N PHE A 100 5.93 -7.23 -9.04
CA PHE A 100 6.56 -7.20 -7.72
C PHE A 100 5.75 -6.34 -6.73
N VAL A 101 5.34 -5.14 -7.15
CA VAL A 101 4.55 -4.21 -6.34
C VAL A 101 3.17 -4.82 -6.05
N ALA A 102 2.49 -5.33 -7.08
CA ALA A 102 1.20 -6.00 -6.94
C ALA A 102 1.26 -7.18 -5.95
N LYS A 103 2.25 -8.06 -6.12
CA LYS A 103 2.46 -9.22 -5.24
C LYS A 103 2.75 -8.79 -3.80
N ASN A 104 3.54 -7.73 -3.60
CA ASN A 104 3.85 -7.24 -2.26
C ASN A 104 2.61 -6.65 -1.57
N TRP A 105 1.79 -5.89 -2.29
CA TRP A 105 0.55 -5.33 -1.73
C TRP A 105 -0.46 -6.43 -1.36
N LEU A 106 -0.73 -7.37 -2.28
CA LEU A 106 -1.66 -8.47 -2.02
C LEU A 106 -1.17 -9.33 -0.85
N ARG A 107 0.13 -9.66 -0.82
CA ARG A 107 0.72 -10.37 0.32
C ARG A 107 0.54 -9.61 1.64
N ASN A 108 0.74 -8.30 1.66
CA ASN A 108 0.57 -7.49 2.86
C ASN A 108 -0.89 -7.36 3.29
N ASP A 109 -1.85 -7.47 2.37
CA ASP A 109 -3.27 -7.53 2.72
C ASP A 109 -3.69 -8.92 3.26
N GLY A 110 -2.82 -9.93 3.15
CA GLY A 110 -3.20 -11.32 3.39
C GLY A 110 -4.07 -11.88 2.26
N ASP A 111 -3.83 -11.44 1.02
CA ASP A 111 -4.57 -11.84 -0.16
C ASP A 111 -3.72 -12.76 -1.05
N GLY A 112 -4.20 -13.99 -1.25
CA GLY A 112 -3.55 -15.02 -2.07
C GLY A 112 -3.87 -14.94 -3.57
N ARG A 113 -4.75 -14.02 -3.99
CA ARG A 113 -5.14 -13.89 -5.40
C ARG A 113 -3.95 -13.48 -6.28
N SER A 114 -3.99 -13.91 -7.54
CA SER A 114 -3.07 -13.41 -8.56
C SER A 114 -3.39 -11.96 -8.92
N GLN A 115 -2.41 -11.24 -9.47
CA GLN A 115 -2.62 -9.87 -9.98
C GLN A 115 -3.77 -9.80 -11.01
N ALA A 116 -3.89 -10.82 -11.87
CA ALA A 116 -4.94 -10.87 -12.87
C ALA A 116 -6.33 -10.99 -12.23
N GLN A 117 -6.48 -11.80 -11.19
CA GLN A 117 -7.72 -11.91 -10.41
C GLN A 117 -8.03 -10.62 -9.64
N ALA A 118 -7.01 -10.03 -9.00
CA ALA A 118 -7.17 -8.77 -8.28
C ALA A 118 -7.52 -7.58 -9.20
N ALA A 119 -7.22 -7.66 -10.50
CA ALA A 119 -7.61 -6.62 -11.46
C ALA A 119 -9.08 -6.72 -11.91
N GLN A 120 -9.76 -7.83 -11.62
CA GLN A 120 -11.17 -8.01 -11.98
C GLN A 120 -12.05 -7.09 -11.13
N GLY A 121 -12.93 -6.32 -11.78
CA GLY A 121 -13.81 -5.37 -11.09
C GLY A 121 -13.20 -4.01 -10.78
N TRP A 122 -11.98 -3.72 -11.26
CA TRP A 122 -11.33 -2.42 -11.09
C TRP A 122 -12.23 -1.23 -11.47
N GLN A 123 -12.87 -1.31 -12.64
CA GLN A 123 -13.69 -0.19 -13.16
C GLN A 123 -14.85 0.16 -12.22
N VAL A 124 -15.51 -0.83 -11.61
CA VAL A 124 -16.61 -0.60 -10.66
C VAL A 124 -16.16 0.23 -9.46
N ALA A 125 -14.94 0.00 -8.97
CA ALA A 125 -14.39 0.77 -7.85
C ALA A 125 -13.81 2.13 -8.29
N PHE A 126 -13.31 2.24 -9.51
CA PHE A 126 -12.61 3.42 -10.01
C PHE A 126 -13.53 4.45 -10.68
N ASP A 127 -14.60 4.02 -11.35
CA ASP A 127 -15.50 4.91 -12.11
C ASP A 127 -16.27 5.89 -11.21
N ASN A 128 -16.45 5.54 -9.94
CA ASN A 128 -17.04 6.44 -8.95
C ASN A 128 -16.08 7.56 -8.51
N LEU A 129 -14.82 7.51 -8.93
CA LEU A 129 -13.82 8.53 -8.64
C LEU A 129 -13.72 9.48 -9.83
N ASN A 130 -13.65 10.80 -9.57
CA ASN A 130 -13.31 11.78 -10.61
C ASN A 130 -11.80 11.74 -10.92
N TRP A 131 -11.29 10.56 -11.29
CA TRP A 131 -9.88 10.25 -11.42
C TRP A 131 -9.59 9.73 -12.83
N LEU A 132 -8.37 9.96 -13.29
CA LEU A 132 -7.89 9.45 -14.57
C LEU A 132 -6.53 8.79 -14.36
N HIS A 133 -6.44 7.48 -14.65
CA HIS A 133 -5.17 6.77 -14.63
C HIS A 133 -4.57 6.69 -16.04
N VAL A 134 -3.49 7.44 -16.29
CA VAL A 134 -2.80 7.51 -17.58
C VAL A 134 -1.51 6.71 -17.54
N VAL A 135 -1.39 5.72 -18.42
CA VAL A 135 -0.25 4.81 -18.43
C VAL A 135 0.44 4.80 -19.79
N GLY A 136 1.72 5.11 -19.77
CA GLY A 136 2.59 5.06 -20.93
C GLY A 136 2.43 6.28 -21.84
N LYS A 137 3.41 6.46 -22.72
CA LYS A 137 3.50 7.63 -23.59
C LYS A 137 2.33 7.75 -24.57
N ARG A 138 1.78 6.61 -25.03
CA ARG A 138 0.67 6.58 -25.97
C ARG A 138 -0.61 7.15 -25.36
N ALA A 139 -1.02 6.63 -24.19
CA ALA A 139 -2.20 7.15 -23.49
C ALA A 139 -2.04 8.62 -23.08
N ALA A 140 -0.82 9.04 -22.76
CA ALA A 140 -0.51 10.43 -22.46
C ALA A 140 -0.62 11.35 -23.69
N ALA A 141 -0.25 10.88 -24.88
CA ALA A 141 -0.37 11.66 -26.12
C ALA A 141 -1.84 11.85 -26.53
N ASP A 142 -2.68 10.85 -26.27
CA ASP A 142 -4.11 10.87 -26.58
C ASP A 142 -4.92 11.76 -25.61
N LYS A 143 -4.35 12.13 -24.45
CA LYS A 143 -5.01 12.95 -23.43
C LYS A 143 -4.48 14.38 -23.45
N LYS A 144 -5.25 15.28 -24.08
CA LYS A 144 -4.96 16.72 -24.16
C LYS A 144 -5.72 17.58 -23.14
N ASP A 145 -6.89 17.10 -22.70
CA ASP A 145 -7.77 17.80 -21.77
C ASP A 145 -8.11 16.95 -20.54
N CYS A 146 -8.40 17.65 -19.45
CA CYS A 146 -8.87 17.11 -18.18
C CYS A 146 -10.01 17.98 -17.63
N GLN A 147 -10.90 17.38 -16.85
CA GLN A 147 -12.00 18.10 -16.20
C GLN A 147 -11.48 18.94 -15.02
N PRO A 148 -12.16 20.05 -14.65
CA PRO A 148 -11.88 20.77 -13.42
C PRO A 148 -11.90 19.84 -12.21
N ASP A 149 -10.93 20.01 -11.31
CA ASP A 149 -10.80 19.23 -10.06
C ASP A 149 -10.67 17.70 -10.24
N GLN A 150 -10.43 17.25 -11.47
CA GLN A 150 -10.10 15.85 -11.76
C GLN A 150 -8.68 15.53 -11.27
N VAL A 151 -8.50 14.36 -10.67
CA VAL A 151 -7.17 13.86 -10.29
C VAL A 151 -6.61 13.00 -11.41
N VAL A 152 -5.51 13.44 -12.03
CA VAL A 152 -4.80 12.67 -13.06
C VAL A 152 -3.56 12.04 -12.45
N ILE A 153 -3.52 10.72 -12.45
CA ILE A 153 -2.36 9.93 -12.03
C ILE A 153 -1.67 9.40 -13.28
N ALA A 154 -0.43 9.78 -13.49
CA ALA A 154 0.34 9.39 -14.67
C ALA A 154 1.70 8.80 -14.31
N ASN A 155 2.10 7.74 -15.00
CA ASN A 155 3.44 7.15 -14.85
C ASN A 155 4.49 7.74 -15.80
N VAL A 156 4.12 8.78 -16.55
CA VAL A 156 4.98 9.54 -17.45
C VAL A 156 4.90 11.02 -17.08
N TYR A 157 5.87 11.81 -17.53
CA TYR A 157 5.84 13.26 -17.37
C TYR A 157 4.69 13.84 -18.20
N LEU A 158 3.86 14.66 -17.56
CA LEU A 158 2.80 15.41 -18.21
C LEU A 158 3.05 16.90 -18.02
N GLN A 159 2.67 17.69 -19.03
CA GLN A 159 2.70 19.15 -18.89
C GLN A 159 1.70 19.59 -17.83
N ALA A 160 2.07 20.60 -17.05
CA ALA A 160 1.17 21.17 -16.06
C ALA A 160 -0.10 21.71 -16.74
N HIS A 161 -1.24 21.50 -16.10
CA HIS A 161 -2.53 21.94 -16.59
C HIS A 161 -3.26 22.59 -15.42
N GLU A 162 -3.77 23.81 -15.59
CA GLU A 162 -4.31 24.58 -14.46
C GLU A 162 -5.66 24.05 -13.95
N LYS A 163 -6.41 23.37 -14.83
CA LYS A 163 -7.77 22.88 -14.56
C LYS A 163 -7.80 21.67 -13.62
N CYS A 164 -6.84 20.76 -13.73
CA CYS A 164 -6.84 19.49 -13.00
C CYS A 164 -5.57 19.29 -12.17
N LEU A 165 -5.66 18.41 -11.17
CA LEU A 165 -4.51 18.05 -10.37
C LEU A 165 -3.75 16.91 -11.04
N ILE A 166 -2.51 17.17 -11.45
CA ILE A 166 -1.65 16.16 -12.07
C ILE A 166 -0.58 15.66 -11.08
N LEU A 167 -0.66 14.35 -10.79
CA LEU A 167 0.35 13.55 -10.11
C LEU A 167 1.06 12.69 -11.16
N ASP A 168 2.22 13.14 -11.62
CA ASP A 168 2.96 12.52 -12.72
C ASP A 168 4.28 11.88 -12.26
N ALA A 169 5.08 11.41 -13.22
CA ALA A 169 6.39 10.84 -12.93
C ALA A 169 7.31 11.79 -12.13
N ALA A 170 7.20 13.12 -12.30
CA ALA A 170 8.00 14.06 -11.52
C ALA A 170 7.62 14.03 -10.02
N VAL A 171 6.31 14.02 -9.74
CA VAL A 171 5.76 13.94 -8.38
C VAL A 171 6.16 12.62 -7.72
N PHE A 172 5.92 11.48 -8.39
CA PHE A 172 6.22 10.17 -7.80
C PHE A 172 7.71 9.94 -7.62
N ALA A 173 8.54 10.44 -8.55
CA ALA A 173 9.97 10.35 -8.37
C ALA A 173 10.48 11.21 -7.20
N ALA A 174 9.72 12.19 -6.70
CA ALA A 174 10.07 13.01 -5.53
C ALA A 174 9.45 12.52 -4.22
N THR A 175 8.23 11.96 -4.28
CA THR A 175 7.44 11.56 -3.11
C THR A 175 7.50 10.06 -2.82
N GLY A 176 7.84 9.25 -3.83
CA GLY A 176 7.73 7.81 -3.83
C GLY A 176 6.27 7.33 -3.90
N SER A 177 6.01 6.13 -3.39
CA SER A 177 4.66 5.57 -3.31
C SER A 177 3.79 6.38 -2.36
N MET A 178 2.48 6.36 -2.59
CA MET A 178 1.51 7.00 -1.70
C MET A 178 0.52 5.97 -1.16
N ASP A 179 0.16 6.12 0.10
CA ASP A 179 -0.97 5.42 0.70
C ASP A 179 -1.99 6.44 1.23
N ILE A 180 -3.27 6.08 1.12
CA ILE A 180 -4.37 6.88 1.63
C ILE A 180 -5.05 6.07 2.72
N ILE A 181 -5.03 6.62 3.92
CA ILE A 181 -5.63 6.02 5.11
C ILE A 181 -6.74 6.94 5.61
N GLU A 182 -7.80 6.36 6.14
CA GLU A 182 -8.78 7.10 6.92
C GLU A 182 -8.28 7.27 8.35
N ARG A 183 -8.35 8.50 8.86
CA ARG A 183 -8.13 8.83 10.26
C ARG A 183 -9.14 9.90 10.68
N GLU A 184 -9.87 9.63 11.75
CA GLU A 184 -10.82 10.60 12.33
C GLU A 184 -11.84 11.13 11.30
N GLY A 185 -12.34 10.24 10.43
CA GLY A 185 -13.30 10.61 9.38
C GLY A 185 -12.71 11.43 8.23
N ARG A 186 -11.38 11.54 8.13
CA ARG A 186 -10.68 12.23 7.04
C ARG A 186 -9.69 11.31 6.34
N LEU A 187 -9.63 11.43 5.02
CA LEU A 187 -8.64 10.76 4.20
C LEU A 187 -7.32 11.54 4.25
N GLN A 188 -6.27 10.87 4.72
CA GLN A 188 -4.92 11.41 4.80
C GLN A 188 -4.03 10.73 3.77
N VAL A 189 -3.40 11.55 2.92
CA VAL A 189 -2.36 11.09 2.00
C VAL A 189 -1.05 11.04 2.75
N ARG A 190 -0.38 9.89 2.71
CA ARG A 190 0.97 9.74 3.21
C ARG A 190 1.86 9.23 2.08
N THR A 191 3.02 9.88 1.96
CA THR A 191 4.02 9.56 0.94
C THR A 191 5.16 8.76 1.56
N ALA A 192 5.87 7.98 0.73
CA ALA A 192 7.06 7.27 1.17
C ALA A 192 8.11 8.22 1.74
N LEU A 193 8.27 9.41 1.14
CA LEU A 193 9.16 10.46 1.63
C LEU A 193 8.76 10.94 3.03
N SER A 194 7.47 11.26 3.25
CA SER A 194 7.00 11.72 4.57
C SER A 194 7.08 10.65 5.66
N PHE A 195 6.96 9.38 5.29
CA PHE A 195 6.98 8.27 6.25
C PHE A 195 8.40 7.80 6.60
N ASN A 196 9.26 7.68 5.60
CA ASN A 196 10.62 7.14 5.76
C ASN A 196 11.70 8.22 5.92
N GLY A 197 11.35 9.49 5.69
CA GLY A 197 12.25 10.63 5.69
C GLY A 197 13.13 10.72 4.44
N ASP A 198 13.94 11.77 4.39
CA ASP A 198 14.93 12.01 3.34
C ASP A 198 16.25 11.25 3.62
N ARG A 199 16.27 9.96 3.26
CA ARG A 199 17.41 9.05 3.51
C ARG A 199 18.56 9.35 2.55
N LEU A 200 19.80 9.26 3.03
CA LEU A 200 21.01 9.57 2.24
C LEU A 200 21.11 8.78 0.92
N TRP A 201 20.67 7.52 0.89
CA TRP A 201 20.72 6.65 -0.29
C TRP A 201 19.49 6.74 -1.21
N SER A 202 18.48 7.53 -0.84
CA SER A 202 17.30 7.80 -1.68
C SER A 202 17.00 9.29 -1.79
N ARG A 203 17.94 10.15 -1.36
CA ARG A 203 17.75 11.60 -1.28
C ARG A 203 17.58 12.16 -2.66
N LYS A 204 16.55 12.99 -2.80
CA LYS A 204 16.39 13.83 -3.97
C LYS A 204 16.63 15.26 -3.58
N HIS A 205 17.67 15.87 -4.14
CA HIS A 205 17.94 17.29 -3.93
C HIS A 205 16.86 18.13 -4.61
N LEU A 206 15.83 18.46 -3.85
CA LEU A 206 14.78 19.40 -4.21
C LEU A 206 15.20 20.80 -3.75
N THR A 207 15.01 21.80 -4.60
CA THR A 207 15.09 23.19 -4.17
C THR A 207 13.94 23.50 -3.21
N PRO A 208 14.07 24.47 -2.29
CA PRO A 208 12.98 24.84 -1.38
C PRO A 208 11.67 25.19 -2.12
N SER A 209 11.78 25.85 -3.27
CA SER A 209 10.63 26.16 -4.14
C SER A 209 9.91 24.93 -4.68
N LYS A 210 10.67 23.91 -5.12
CA LYS A 210 10.09 22.65 -5.62
C LYS A 210 9.46 21.85 -4.47
N ALA A 211 10.06 21.86 -3.29
CA ALA A 211 9.49 21.23 -2.10
C ALA A 211 8.15 21.88 -1.70
N ALA A 212 8.09 23.22 -1.68
CA ALA A 212 6.84 23.94 -1.40
C ALA A 212 5.74 23.66 -2.43
N MET A 213 6.08 23.67 -3.73
CA MET A 213 5.15 23.33 -4.80
C MET A 213 4.62 21.88 -4.67
N LEU A 214 5.48 20.95 -4.29
CA LEU A 214 5.12 19.55 -4.10
C LEU A 214 4.19 19.37 -2.88
N ALA A 215 4.48 20.05 -1.77
CA ALA A 215 3.61 20.07 -0.59
C ALA A 215 2.22 20.62 -0.93
N GLN A 216 2.15 21.74 -1.65
CA GLN A 216 0.88 22.33 -2.10
C GLN A 216 0.08 21.37 -3.00
N LYS A 217 0.76 20.61 -3.89
CA LYS A 217 0.09 19.58 -4.70
C LYS A 217 -0.49 18.45 -3.84
N ILE A 218 0.24 17.97 -2.83
CA ILE A 218 -0.22 16.90 -1.93
C ILE A 218 -1.38 17.38 -1.05
N GLU A 219 -1.33 18.62 -0.58
CA GLU A 219 -2.43 19.25 0.16
C GLU A 219 -3.68 19.38 -0.72
N ARG A 220 -3.53 19.87 -1.96
CA ARG A 220 -4.63 19.93 -2.93
C ARG A 220 -5.18 18.54 -3.23
N PHE A 221 -4.32 17.52 -3.34
CA PHE A 221 -4.77 16.14 -3.50
C PHE A 221 -5.60 15.66 -2.32
N SER A 222 -5.14 15.93 -1.10
CA SER A 222 -5.83 15.58 0.13
C SER A 222 -7.17 16.31 0.23
N PHE A 223 -7.25 17.58 -0.18
CA PHE A 223 -8.49 18.32 -0.25
C PHE A 223 -9.49 17.67 -1.22
N LEU A 224 -9.06 17.36 -2.45
CA LEU A 224 -9.92 16.72 -3.46
C LEU A 224 -10.41 15.33 -3.04
N LEU A 225 -9.58 14.57 -2.33
CA LEU A 225 -9.97 13.27 -1.75
C LEU A 225 -11.12 13.41 -0.75
N ASN A 226 -11.06 14.42 0.12
CA ASN A 226 -12.08 14.63 1.15
C ASN A 226 -13.34 15.34 0.60
N SER A 227 -13.23 16.10 -0.49
CA SER A 227 -14.38 16.77 -1.12
C SER A 227 -15.16 15.86 -2.09
N SER A 228 -14.49 14.89 -2.71
CA SER A 228 -15.11 13.94 -3.65
C SER A 228 -16.01 12.90 -2.98
N GLY A 229 -16.16 12.94 -1.65
CA GLY A 229 -17.08 12.05 -0.92
C GLY A 229 -16.71 10.58 -1.08
N LEU A 230 -15.41 10.28 -1.23
CA LEU A 230 -14.87 8.93 -1.28
C LEU A 230 -15.18 8.28 0.08
N ALA A 231 -16.40 7.76 0.20
CA ALA A 231 -16.87 7.12 1.41
C ALA A 231 -15.90 5.98 1.69
N PRO A 232 -15.40 5.85 2.93
CA PRO A 232 -14.62 4.69 3.27
C PRO A 232 -15.47 3.47 2.91
N PRO A 233 -14.95 2.48 2.15
CA PRO A 233 -15.63 1.21 2.04
C PRO A 233 -15.93 0.80 3.47
N THR A 234 -17.21 0.62 3.79
CA THR A 234 -17.63 0.18 5.12
C THR A 234 -16.74 -0.99 5.46
N ALA A 235 -15.93 -0.83 6.52
CA ALA A 235 -14.99 -1.86 6.93
C ALA A 235 -15.74 -3.19 6.93
N PRO A 236 -15.18 -4.28 6.39
CA PRO A 236 -15.77 -5.58 6.65
C PRO A 236 -15.89 -5.69 8.17
N GLU A 237 -17.13 -5.72 8.67
CA GLU A 237 -17.39 -6.08 10.06
C GLU A 237 -16.69 -7.42 10.31
N PRO A 238 -16.07 -7.58 11.50
CA PRO A 238 -15.23 -8.72 11.81
C PRO A 238 -15.93 -10.07 11.64
#